data_AF-A0A1E4STS2-F1
#
_entry.id   AF-A0A1E4STS2-F1
#
_cell.length_a   1.000
_cell.length_b   1.000
_cell.length_c   1.000
_cell.angle_alpha   90.00
_cell.angle_beta   90.00
_cell.angle_gamma   90.00
#
_symmetry.space_group_name_H-M   'P 1'
#
loop_
_entity.id
_entity.type
_entity.pdbx_description
1 polymer ?
#
loop_
_entity_poly.entity_id
_entity_poly.type
_entity_poly.pdbx_seq_one_letter_code
_entity_poly.pdbx_strand_id
1 'polypeptide(L)'
;MAPIVVKFTDKYSPKQLPQQSKDEKKVLKSGKPISLEELKLKKKQLETQQQKQTKSKEDLENELNDHALDRLLSESHILTNTKKDSFSSGASLTLQTLNHENPIGNTRAKTLTNRIRSISSTNSKYGSQPSKLEKMPMSLRKGLIKSRIEKISKYEKDAKDAGIVLSKNKKDEFRNIFDNGVTSITDRIGTGIKKEKRIRDRGLKIQSVGRSTRNGLVISKDEIAKLTSSNDKGRRGKKGKRGGRGGKY
;
A
#
# COMPACT_ATOMS: atom_id res chain seq x y z
N MET A 1 -40.66 80.37 5.50
CA MET A 1 -41.02 78.94 5.53
C MET A 1 -40.10 78.19 4.57
N ALA A 2 -39.33 77.22 5.04
CA ALA A 2 -38.42 76.43 4.20
C ALA A 2 -39.14 75.15 3.71
N PRO A 3 -38.82 74.64 2.51
CA PRO A 3 -39.50 73.48 1.94
C PRO A 3 -39.14 72.17 2.66
N ILE A 4 -40.13 71.30 2.83
CA ILE A 4 -39.98 69.96 3.41
C ILE A 4 -39.37 69.03 2.35
N VAL A 5 -38.18 68.52 2.63
CA VAL A 5 -37.49 67.56 1.76
C VAL A 5 -37.68 66.15 2.32
N VAL A 6 -38.42 65.30 1.59
CA VAL A 6 -38.55 63.87 1.90
C VAL A 6 -37.48 63.11 1.14
N LYS A 7 -36.53 62.49 1.86
CA LYS A 7 -35.49 61.62 1.29
C LYS A 7 -35.92 60.15 1.43
N PHE A 8 -36.10 59.46 0.30
CA PHE A 8 -36.32 58.02 0.31
C PHE A 8 -35.01 57.30 0.62
N THR A 9 -34.99 56.50 1.69
CA THR A 9 -33.89 55.60 1.97
C THR A 9 -34.20 54.24 1.34
N ASP A 10 -33.54 53.92 0.23
CA ASP A 10 -33.63 52.62 -0.44
C ASP A 10 -32.96 51.53 0.39
N LYS A 11 -33.62 51.11 1.47
CA LYS A 11 -33.18 49.98 2.31
C LYS A 11 -33.52 48.62 1.68
N TYR A 12 -34.40 48.60 0.68
CA TYR A 12 -34.88 47.39 0.02
C TYR A 12 -34.40 47.25 -1.44
N SER A 13 -33.53 48.14 -1.91
CA SER A 13 -32.89 47.96 -3.21
C SER A 13 -31.78 46.91 -3.09
N PRO A 14 -31.90 45.73 -3.75
CA PRO A 14 -30.88 44.69 -3.65
C PRO A 14 -29.57 45.21 -4.25
N LYS A 15 -28.55 45.38 -3.40
CA LYS A 15 -27.30 46.06 -3.75
C LYS A 15 -26.52 45.41 -4.90
N GLN A 16 -26.76 44.13 -5.21
CA GLN A 16 -26.22 43.45 -6.39
C GLN A 16 -27.19 42.32 -6.76
N LEU A 17 -27.80 42.38 -7.95
CA LEU A 17 -28.44 41.20 -8.52
C LEU A 17 -27.36 40.14 -8.76
N PRO A 18 -27.61 38.85 -8.45
CA PRO A 18 -26.64 37.80 -8.76
C PRO A 18 -26.34 37.84 -10.25
N GLN A 19 -25.07 38.07 -10.60
CA GLN A 19 -24.64 38.04 -12.00
C GLN A 19 -24.82 36.62 -12.52
N GLN A 20 -25.86 36.42 -13.33
CA GLN A 20 -26.14 35.14 -13.96
C GLN A 20 -24.92 34.65 -14.72
N SER A 21 -24.57 33.37 -14.52
CA SER A 21 -23.49 32.73 -15.26
C SER A 21 -23.76 32.78 -16.77
N LYS A 22 -22.71 32.72 -17.60
CA LYS A 22 -22.86 32.75 -19.07
C LYS A 22 -23.80 31.65 -19.57
N ASP A 23 -23.85 30.53 -18.86
CA ASP A 23 -24.69 29.38 -19.20
C ASP A 23 -26.15 29.60 -18.79
N GLU A 24 -26.42 30.20 -17.62
CA GLU A 24 -27.77 30.62 -17.23
C GLU A 24 -28.35 31.63 -18.22
N LYS A 25 -27.54 32.59 -18.68
CA LYS A 25 -27.97 33.57 -19.69
C LYS A 25 -28.33 32.91 -21.01
N LYS A 26 -27.60 31.87 -21.44
CA LYS A 26 -27.92 31.11 -22.65
C LYS A 26 -29.22 30.33 -22.51
N VAL A 27 -29.44 29.68 -21.36
CA VAL A 27 -30.66 28.91 -21.09
C VAL A 27 -31.87 29.83 -21.04
N LEU A 28 -31.79 30.94 -20.31
CA LEU A 28 -32.88 31.93 -20.23
C LEU A 28 -33.21 32.54 -21.60
N LYS A 29 -32.19 32.80 -22.45
CA LYS A 29 -32.38 33.32 -23.82
C LYS A 29 -32.82 32.27 -24.83
N SER A 30 -32.70 30.98 -24.50
CA SER A 30 -33.01 29.90 -25.45
C SER A 30 -34.51 29.70 -25.69
N GLY A 31 -35.38 30.33 -24.87
CA GLY A 31 -36.84 30.25 -24.97
C GLY A 31 -37.39 28.84 -24.72
N LYS A 32 -36.54 27.86 -24.40
CA LYS A 32 -36.92 26.48 -24.13
C LYS A 32 -37.10 26.30 -22.62
N PRO A 33 -38.23 25.72 -22.16
CA PRO A 33 -38.37 25.35 -20.77
C PRO A 33 -37.33 24.27 -20.44
N ILE A 34 -36.64 24.42 -19.30
CA ILE A 34 -35.71 23.39 -18.82
C ILE A 34 -36.54 22.14 -18.53
N SER A 35 -36.29 21.06 -19.27
CA SER A 35 -37.02 19.82 -19.06
C SER A 35 -36.65 19.19 -17.71
N LEU A 36 -37.63 18.65 -16.99
CA LEU A 36 -37.42 17.88 -15.76
C LEU A 36 -36.47 16.70 -15.99
N GLU A 37 -36.43 16.17 -17.21
CA GLU A 37 -35.54 15.08 -17.61
C GLU A 37 -34.09 15.55 -17.69
N GLU A 38 -33.84 16.75 -18.24
CA GLU A 38 -32.49 17.33 -18.32
C GLU A 38 -31.91 17.61 -16.93
N LEU A 39 -32.73 18.06 -15.99
CA LEU A 39 -32.32 18.24 -14.59
C LEU A 39 -31.98 16.91 -13.91
N LYS A 40 -32.78 15.86 -14.16
CA LYS A 40 -32.50 14.50 -13.66
C LYS A 40 -31.22 13.93 -14.26
N LEU A 41 -30.97 14.18 -15.55
CA LEU A 41 -29.75 13.74 -16.23
C LEU A 41 -28.51 14.45 -15.70
N LYS A 42 -28.57 15.78 -15.49
CA LYS A 42 -27.45 16.54 -14.88
C LYS A 42 -27.16 16.09 -13.45
N LYS A 43 -28.19 15.82 -12.64
CA LYS A 43 -28.01 15.27 -11.28
C LYS A 43 -27.36 13.88 -11.30
N LYS A 44 -27.83 12.98 -12.17
CA LYS A 44 -27.21 11.66 -12.35
C LYS A 44 -25.76 11.75 -12.83
N GLN A 45 -25.42 12.71 -13.68
CA GLN A 45 -24.05 12.93 -14.14
C GLN A 45 -23.13 13.41 -13.00
N LEU A 46 -23.62 14.31 -12.14
CA LEU A 46 -22.87 14.76 -10.96
C LEU A 46 -22.69 13.65 -9.92
N GLU A 47 -23.73 12.86 -9.65
CA GLU A 47 -23.68 11.71 -8.75
C GLU A 47 -22.72 10.62 -9.27
N THR A 48 -22.71 10.35 -10.58
CA THR A 48 -21.79 9.37 -11.18
C THR A 48 -20.34 9.86 -11.24
N GLN A 49 -20.10 11.17 -11.32
CA GLN A 49 -18.76 11.74 -11.17
C GLN A 49 -18.26 11.65 -9.73
N GLN A 50 -19.12 11.88 -8.74
CA GLN A 50 -18.78 11.72 -7.32
C GLN A 50 -18.52 10.25 -6.96
N GLN A 51 -19.27 9.30 -7.53
CA GLN A 51 -19.08 7.87 -7.28
C GLN A 51 -17.83 7.28 -7.97
N LYS A 52 -17.31 7.92 -9.03
CA LYS A 52 -16.06 7.51 -9.72
C LYS A 52 -14.79 7.99 -9.04
N GLN A 53 -14.88 8.72 -7.93
CA GLN A 53 -13.75 9.08 -7.05
C GLN A 53 -13.25 7.90 -6.21
N THR A 54 -13.48 6.67 -6.65
CA THR A 54 -12.76 5.50 -6.15
C THR A 54 -11.37 5.51 -6.77
N LYS A 55 -10.46 6.29 -6.19
CA LYS A 55 -9.02 6.42 -6.51
C LYS A 55 -8.76 6.54 -8.01
N SER A 56 -9.02 7.73 -8.53
CA SER A 56 -8.49 8.11 -9.84
C SER A 56 -6.95 8.10 -9.80
N LYS A 57 -6.29 7.94 -10.94
CA LYS A 57 -4.81 8.04 -11.00
C LYS A 57 -4.34 9.42 -10.50
N GLU A 58 -5.16 10.44 -10.72
CA GLU A 58 -4.95 11.80 -10.23
C GLU A 58 -4.96 11.86 -8.70
N ASP A 59 -5.85 11.13 -8.03
CA ASP A 59 -5.85 11.04 -6.56
C ASP A 59 -4.58 10.36 -6.02
N LEU A 60 -4.08 9.33 -6.69
CA LEU A 60 -2.83 8.68 -6.31
C LEU A 60 -1.62 9.59 -6.54
N GLU A 61 -1.61 10.35 -7.63
CA GLU A 61 -0.55 11.34 -7.90
C GLU A 61 -0.61 12.51 -6.90
N ASN A 62 -1.81 12.93 -6.50
CA ASN A 62 -2.01 13.93 -5.45
C ASN A 62 -1.60 13.41 -4.07
N GLU A 63 -1.92 12.16 -3.72
CA GLU A 63 -1.44 11.49 -2.50
C GLU A 63 0.09 11.43 -2.47
N LEU A 64 0.73 11.03 -3.58
CA LEU A 64 2.19 10.99 -3.69
C LEU A 64 2.84 12.37 -3.53
N ASN A 65 2.16 13.42 -3.99
CA ASN A 65 2.63 14.80 -3.86
C ASN A 65 2.33 15.40 -2.47
N ASP A 66 1.31 14.90 -1.76
CA ASP A 66 0.94 15.36 -0.43
C ASP A 66 1.60 14.52 0.68
N HIS A 67 2.82 14.93 1.03
CA HIS A 67 3.56 14.36 2.15
C HIS A 67 2.86 14.49 3.52
N ALA A 68 1.97 15.48 3.70
CA ALA A 68 1.26 15.63 4.97
C ALA A 68 0.17 14.56 5.10
N LEU A 69 -0.55 14.29 4.02
CA LEU A 69 -1.55 13.23 3.95
C LEU A 69 -0.92 11.84 4.12
N ASP A 70 0.19 11.56 3.44
CA ASP A 70 0.93 10.30 3.57
C ASP A 70 1.38 10.03 5.01
N ARG A 71 1.91 11.06 5.69
CA ARG A 71 2.28 10.97 7.11
C ARG A 71 1.06 10.70 7.98
N LEU A 72 -0.05 11.39 7.74
CA LEU A 72 -1.29 11.20 8.49
C LEU A 72 -1.82 9.76 8.34
N LEU A 73 -1.86 9.22 7.13
CA LEU A 73 -2.35 7.87 6.86
C LEU A 73 -1.45 6.82 7.52
N SER A 74 -0.13 6.94 7.35
CA SER A 74 0.84 5.99 7.92
C SER A 74 0.95 6.04 9.46
N GLU A 75 0.76 7.22 10.06
CA GLU A 75 0.87 7.46 11.51
C GLU A 75 -0.49 7.39 12.23
N SER A 76 -1.59 7.28 11.49
CA SER A 76 -2.96 7.23 12.04
C SER A 76 -3.11 6.18 13.15
N HIS A 77 -2.48 5.03 13.02
CA HIS A 77 -2.50 3.99 14.06
C HIS A 77 -1.80 4.42 15.36
N ILE A 78 -0.73 5.23 15.29
CA ILE A 78 -0.04 5.76 16.48
C ILE A 78 -0.89 6.84 17.14
N LEU A 79 -1.44 7.75 16.34
CA LEU A 79 -2.23 8.89 16.83
C LEU A 79 -3.58 8.46 17.43
N THR A 80 -4.21 7.43 16.86
CA THR A 80 -5.47 6.89 17.38
C THR A 80 -5.28 6.17 18.70
N ASN A 81 -4.14 5.51 18.90
CA ASN A 81 -3.86 4.79 20.15
C ASN A 81 -3.83 5.72 21.36
N THR A 82 -3.29 6.94 21.22
CA THR A 82 -3.31 7.91 22.32
C THR A 82 -4.63 8.62 22.53
N LYS A 83 -5.48 8.64 21.51
CA LYS A 83 -6.86 9.14 21.65
C LYS A 83 -7.78 8.09 22.24
N LYS A 84 -7.50 6.79 22.09
CA LYS A 84 -8.35 5.74 22.66
C LYS A 84 -8.37 5.71 24.19
N ASP A 85 -7.29 6.13 24.84
CA ASP A 85 -7.26 6.32 26.30
C ASP A 85 -8.28 7.38 26.77
N SER A 86 -8.70 8.30 25.90
CA SER A 86 -9.74 9.30 26.20
C SER A 86 -11.16 8.90 25.79
N PHE A 87 -11.38 7.76 25.12
CA PHE A 87 -12.69 7.38 24.57
C PHE A 87 -13.35 6.14 25.20
N SER A 88 -12.73 5.44 26.16
CA SER A 88 -13.44 4.35 26.85
C SER A 88 -13.06 4.19 28.33
N SER A 89 -14.05 4.44 29.19
CA SER A 89 -14.13 4.08 30.62
C SER A 89 -13.52 5.05 31.63
N GLY A 90 -14.29 5.42 32.66
CA GLY A 90 -13.90 6.37 33.73
C GLY A 90 -12.68 5.96 34.56
N ALA A 91 -12.21 4.71 34.45
CA ALA A 91 -10.95 4.25 35.03
C ALA A 91 -9.70 4.67 34.22
N SER A 92 -9.84 5.08 32.96
CA SER A 92 -8.73 5.63 32.17
C SER A 92 -8.37 7.05 32.62
N LEU A 93 -9.36 7.83 33.07
CA LEU A 93 -9.18 9.19 33.57
C LEU A 93 -8.25 9.23 34.80
N THR A 94 -8.42 8.28 35.72
CA THR A 94 -7.60 8.17 36.95
C THR A 94 -6.18 7.68 36.66
N LEU A 95 -5.99 6.77 35.70
CA LEU A 95 -4.66 6.36 35.23
C LEU A 95 -3.96 7.46 34.42
N GLN A 96 -4.72 8.30 33.70
CA GLN A 96 -4.21 9.45 32.95
C GLN A 96 -3.73 10.58 33.87
N THR A 97 -4.37 10.76 35.04
CA THR A 97 -3.90 11.70 36.05
C THR A 97 -2.66 11.20 36.80
N LEU A 98 -2.46 9.88 36.92
CA LEU A 98 -1.28 9.29 37.57
C LEU A 98 -0.06 9.18 36.63
N ASN A 99 -0.27 8.96 35.33
CA ASN A 99 0.79 8.87 34.31
C ASN A 99 0.91 10.16 33.47
N HIS A 100 0.85 11.32 34.12
CA HIS A 100 0.87 12.63 33.46
C HIS A 100 2.27 13.08 33.01
N GLU A 101 3.14 12.17 32.58
CA GLU A 101 4.42 12.55 31.98
C GLU A 101 4.39 12.28 30.47
N ASN A 102 3.72 13.19 29.75
CA ASN A 102 3.87 13.43 28.31
C ASN A 102 3.36 12.34 27.32
N PRO A 103 2.03 12.07 27.24
CA PRO A 103 1.45 11.25 26.17
C PRO A 103 1.73 11.83 24.76
N ILE A 104 1.86 13.16 24.67
CA ILE A 104 2.23 13.90 23.45
C ILE A 104 3.72 13.67 23.11
N GLY A 105 4.60 13.56 24.11
CA GLY A 105 6.02 13.31 23.89
C GLY A 105 6.29 11.92 23.33
N ASN A 106 5.64 10.91 23.92
CA ASN A 106 5.79 9.51 23.51
C ASN A 106 5.25 9.27 22.08
N THR A 107 4.12 9.88 21.73
CA THR A 107 3.61 9.83 20.35
C THR A 107 4.52 10.54 19.39
N ARG A 108 4.99 11.74 19.74
CA ARG A 108 5.95 12.49 18.92
C ARG A 108 7.23 11.69 18.66
N ALA A 109 7.76 11.00 19.67
CA ALA A 109 8.92 10.14 19.51
C ALA A 109 8.63 8.95 18.56
N LYS A 110 7.48 8.29 18.70
CA LYS A 110 7.06 7.19 17.81
C LYS A 110 6.82 7.64 16.37
N THR A 111 6.15 8.76 16.16
CA THR A 111 5.90 9.28 14.81
C THR A 111 7.21 9.71 14.15
N LEU A 112 8.08 10.41 14.89
CA LEU A 112 9.40 10.80 14.40
C LEU A 112 10.25 9.58 14.05
N THR A 113 10.31 8.56 14.90
CA THR A 113 11.07 7.33 14.61
C THR A 113 10.51 6.59 13.38
N ASN A 114 9.19 6.54 13.21
CA ASN A 114 8.57 5.97 12.01
C ASN A 114 8.90 6.78 10.74
N ARG A 115 8.91 8.11 10.80
CA ARG A 115 9.32 8.98 9.68
C ARG A 115 10.79 8.75 9.30
N ILE A 116 11.68 8.67 10.29
CA ILE A 116 13.10 8.39 10.02
C ILE A 116 13.24 6.99 9.39
N ARG A 117 12.47 5.99 9.84
CA ARG A 117 12.48 4.65 9.25
C ARG A 117 11.94 4.62 7.83
N SER A 118 10.87 5.36 7.52
CA SER A 118 10.33 5.42 6.16
C SER A 118 11.35 6.06 5.21
N ILE A 119 11.96 7.17 5.60
CA ILE A 119 13.01 7.84 4.82
C ILE A 119 14.27 6.95 4.68
N SER A 120 14.69 6.29 5.76
CA SER A 120 15.85 5.41 5.76
C SER A 120 15.61 4.09 5.01
N SER A 121 14.36 3.69 4.81
CA SER A 121 14.03 2.40 4.18
C SER A 121 14.50 2.27 2.74
N THR A 122 14.63 3.37 2.02
CA THR A 122 15.08 3.41 0.63
C THR A 122 16.55 3.05 0.49
N ASN A 123 17.38 3.53 1.41
CA ASN A 123 18.83 3.36 1.37
C ASN A 123 19.33 2.22 2.26
N SER A 124 18.50 1.72 3.19
CA SER A 124 18.94 0.71 4.14
C SER A 124 18.80 -0.71 3.59
N LYS A 125 19.80 -1.54 3.87
CA LYS A 125 19.78 -2.99 3.57
C LYS A 125 18.59 -3.73 4.22
N TYR A 126 18.05 -3.17 5.30
CA TYR A 126 17.01 -3.80 6.11
C TYR A 126 15.61 -3.19 5.89
N GLY A 127 15.46 -2.28 4.91
CA GLY A 127 14.20 -1.60 4.61
C GLY A 127 13.71 -0.75 5.78
N SER A 128 12.40 -0.73 6.04
CA SER A 128 11.82 0.06 7.13
C SER A 128 12.14 -0.46 8.56
N GLN A 129 13.00 -1.49 8.67
CA GLN A 129 13.35 -2.12 9.95
C GLN A 129 14.66 -1.57 10.50
N PRO A 130 14.80 -1.49 11.84
CA PRO A 130 16.09 -1.19 12.44
C PRO A 130 17.12 -2.27 12.06
N SER A 131 18.38 -1.86 11.88
CA SER A 131 19.47 -2.77 11.52
C SER A 131 19.71 -3.86 12.56
N LYS A 132 19.41 -3.55 13.83
CA LYS A 132 19.47 -4.47 14.97
C LYS A 132 18.23 -4.26 15.81
N LEU A 133 17.65 -5.37 16.26
CA LEU A 133 16.58 -5.36 17.26
C LEU A 133 17.19 -5.07 18.63
N GLU A 134 16.37 -4.60 19.55
CA GLU A 134 16.75 -4.42 20.95
C GLU A 134 17.27 -5.73 21.55
N LYS A 135 18.39 -5.67 22.27
CA LYS A 135 19.01 -6.84 22.91
C LYS A 135 18.13 -7.32 24.05
N MET A 136 17.53 -8.50 23.90
CA MET A 136 16.69 -9.13 24.92
C MET A 136 17.14 -10.58 25.19
N PRO A 137 16.98 -11.07 26.43
CA PRO A 137 17.10 -12.50 26.74
C PRO A 137 16.17 -13.35 25.86
N MET A 138 16.64 -14.54 25.49
CA MET A 138 15.91 -15.41 24.56
C MET A 138 14.52 -15.82 25.10
N SER A 139 14.41 -16.14 26.38
CA SER A 139 13.15 -16.52 27.04
C SER A 139 12.11 -15.41 26.95
N LEU A 140 12.50 -14.18 27.27
CA LEU A 140 11.64 -12.99 27.18
C LEU A 140 11.21 -12.72 25.73
N ARG A 141 12.15 -12.75 24.77
CA ARG A 141 11.81 -12.51 23.37
C ARG A 141 10.84 -13.56 22.83
N LYS A 142 11.07 -14.84 23.15
CA LYS A 142 10.14 -15.94 22.78
C LYS A 142 8.76 -15.75 23.42
N GLY A 143 8.71 -15.34 24.69
CA GLY A 143 7.46 -15.04 25.40
C GLY A 143 6.69 -13.89 24.75
N LEU A 144 7.36 -12.79 24.39
CA LEU A 144 6.75 -11.67 23.68
C LEU A 144 6.20 -12.08 22.31
N ILE A 145 6.96 -12.86 21.54
CA ILE A 145 6.51 -13.36 20.23
C ILE A 145 5.27 -14.25 20.40
N LYS A 146 5.29 -15.20 21.35
CA LYS A 146 4.16 -16.10 21.61
C LYS A 146 2.91 -15.32 22.00
N SER A 147 3.01 -14.43 22.98
CA SER A 147 1.89 -13.58 23.42
C SER A 147 1.35 -12.72 22.28
N ARG A 148 2.23 -12.19 21.43
CA ARG A 148 1.80 -11.38 20.27
C ARG A 148 1.04 -12.22 19.25
N ILE A 149 1.50 -13.44 18.94
CA ILE A 149 0.82 -14.36 18.04
C ILE A 149 -0.55 -14.74 18.58
N GLU A 150 -0.67 -15.03 19.89
CA GLU A 150 -1.94 -15.35 20.54
C GLU A 150 -2.94 -14.17 20.48
N LYS A 151 -2.46 -12.94 20.69
CA LYS A 151 -3.32 -11.75 20.56
C LYS A 151 -3.78 -11.53 19.12
N ILE A 152 -2.89 -11.73 18.14
CA ILE A 152 -3.23 -11.61 16.72
C ILE A 152 -4.23 -12.69 16.32
N SER A 153 -4.01 -13.96 16.71
CA SER A 153 -4.90 -15.06 16.36
C SER A 153 -6.28 -14.89 16.97
N LYS A 154 -6.36 -14.43 18.22
CA LYS A 154 -7.63 -14.06 18.85
C LYS A 154 -8.33 -12.94 18.08
N TYR A 155 -7.63 -11.84 17.78
CA TYR A 155 -8.18 -10.71 17.03
C TYR A 155 -8.69 -11.10 15.63
N GLU A 156 -7.95 -11.94 14.92
CA GLU A 156 -8.34 -12.42 13.59
C GLU A 156 -9.50 -13.40 13.65
N LYS A 157 -9.55 -14.26 14.68
CA LYS A 157 -10.68 -15.17 14.91
C LYS A 157 -11.94 -14.38 15.23
N ASP A 158 -11.88 -13.46 16.19
CA ASP A 158 -13.03 -12.64 16.60
C ASP A 158 -13.57 -11.81 15.42
N ALA A 159 -12.68 -11.24 14.59
CA ALA A 159 -13.08 -10.52 13.39
C ALA A 159 -13.73 -11.44 12.35
N LYS A 160 -13.20 -12.65 12.15
CA LYS A 160 -13.76 -13.65 11.23
C LYS A 160 -15.14 -14.11 11.67
N ASP A 161 -15.30 -14.40 12.96
CA ASP A 161 -16.56 -14.85 13.56
C ASP A 161 -17.62 -13.73 13.49
N ALA A 162 -17.21 -12.47 13.60
CA ALA A 162 -18.07 -11.28 13.44
C ALA A 162 -18.30 -10.85 11.97
N GLY A 163 -17.68 -11.51 10.98
CA GLY A 163 -17.78 -11.12 9.57
C GLY A 163 -17.07 -9.81 9.19
N ILE A 164 -16.14 -9.34 10.02
CA ILE A 164 -15.36 -8.11 9.78
C ILE A 164 -14.17 -8.42 8.86
N VAL A 165 -14.07 -7.68 7.75
CA VAL A 165 -12.94 -7.81 6.81
C VAL A 165 -11.73 -7.02 7.32
N LEU A 166 -10.64 -7.73 7.60
CA LEU A 166 -9.36 -7.15 8.01
C LEU A 166 -8.43 -6.88 6.81
N SER A 167 -7.47 -5.96 6.97
CA SER A 167 -6.41 -5.72 5.98
C SER A 167 -5.54 -6.97 5.76
N LYS A 168 -4.97 -7.16 4.57
CA LYS A 168 -4.11 -8.30 4.27
C LYS A 168 -2.65 -7.97 4.57
N ASN A 169 -1.93 -8.89 5.19
CA ASN A 169 -0.48 -8.79 5.45
C ASN A 169 0.27 -9.87 4.68
N LYS A 170 1.60 -9.73 4.53
CA LYS A 170 2.40 -10.79 3.91
C LYS A 170 2.51 -11.99 4.83
N LYS A 171 2.82 -13.15 4.25
CA LYS A 171 3.06 -14.37 4.99
C LYS A 171 4.24 -14.18 5.96
N ASP A 172 4.09 -14.73 7.17
CA ASP A 172 5.06 -14.65 8.28
C ASP A 172 5.31 -13.22 8.85
N GLU A 173 4.58 -12.19 8.39
CA GLU A 173 4.53 -10.87 9.02
C GLU A 173 3.46 -10.82 10.11
N PHE A 174 3.78 -10.19 11.24
CA PHE A 174 2.83 -9.92 12.30
C PHE A 174 1.87 -8.82 11.88
N ARG A 175 0.59 -9.01 12.20
CA ARG A 175 -0.40 -7.94 12.08
C ARG A 175 -0.09 -6.83 13.08
N ASN A 176 -0.15 -5.59 12.58
CA ASN A 176 -0.13 -4.39 13.39
C ASN A 176 -1.45 -4.26 14.13
N ILE A 177 -1.56 -4.98 15.25
CA ILE A 177 -2.59 -4.74 16.27
C ILE A 177 -2.06 -3.74 17.31
N PHE A 178 -2.95 -3.26 18.17
CA PHE A 178 -2.68 -2.26 19.21
C PHE A 178 -1.38 -2.51 20.00
N ASP A 179 -0.64 -1.42 20.25
CA ASP A 179 0.61 -1.42 21.02
C ASP A 179 0.68 -0.20 21.97
N ASN A 180 0.77 -0.50 23.27
CA ASN A 180 0.70 0.47 24.36
C ASN A 180 2.06 0.87 24.91
N GLY A 181 3.13 0.18 24.51
CA GLY A 181 4.47 0.47 25.03
C GLY A 181 5.01 1.78 24.48
N VAL A 182 5.90 2.48 25.20
CA VAL A 182 6.57 3.69 24.72
C VAL A 182 7.44 3.38 23.49
N THR A 183 8.17 2.27 23.52
CA THR A 183 8.88 1.72 22.35
C THR A 183 8.00 0.79 21.55
N SER A 184 8.11 0.87 20.22
CA SER A 184 7.38 0.01 19.30
C SER A 184 7.75 -1.45 19.53
N ILE A 185 6.76 -2.33 19.63
CA ILE A 185 6.98 -3.78 19.81
C ILE A 185 7.86 -4.37 18.70
N THR A 186 7.77 -3.81 17.49
CA THR A 186 8.59 -4.17 16.33
C THR A 186 10.09 -4.02 16.59
N ASP A 187 10.50 -3.16 17.51
CA ASP A 187 11.92 -2.93 17.80
C ASP A 187 12.50 -4.08 18.62
N ARG A 188 11.65 -4.75 19.40
CA ARG A 188 11.98 -5.89 20.26
C ARG A 188 11.88 -7.22 19.55
N ILE A 189 10.80 -7.42 18.79
CA ILE A 189 10.49 -8.72 18.16
C ILE A 189 10.61 -8.72 16.63
N GLY A 190 10.76 -7.55 16.00
CA GLY A 190 10.72 -7.40 14.55
C GLY A 190 9.29 -7.34 13.98
N THR A 191 9.18 -7.21 12.67
CA THR A 191 7.89 -7.28 11.95
C THR A 191 7.36 -8.69 11.75
N GLY A 192 8.16 -9.73 11.97
CA GLY A 192 7.76 -11.09 11.66
C GLY A 192 8.86 -12.10 11.91
N ILE A 193 8.52 -13.39 11.81
CA ILE A 193 9.48 -14.48 11.95
C ILE A 193 10.16 -14.68 10.60
N LYS A 194 11.37 -14.13 10.44
CA LYS A 194 12.15 -14.28 9.22
C LYS A 194 12.60 -15.73 9.06
N LYS A 195 12.01 -16.43 8.09
CA LYS A 195 12.50 -17.73 7.63
C LYS A 195 13.41 -17.51 6.43
N GLU A 196 14.54 -18.19 6.42
CA GLU A 196 15.44 -18.19 5.26
C GLU A 196 14.70 -18.76 4.05
N LYS A 197 14.79 -18.05 2.91
CA LYS A 197 14.27 -18.56 1.64
C LYS A 197 15.21 -19.66 1.15
N ARG A 198 14.94 -20.89 1.59
CA ARG A 198 15.68 -22.07 1.11
C ARG A 198 15.01 -22.60 -0.14
N ILE A 199 15.80 -22.79 -1.19
CA ILE A 199 15.35 -23.51 -2.38
C ILE A 199 15.30 -25.00 -2.01
N ARG A 200 14.25 -25.71 -2.45
CA ARG A 200 14.15 -27.16 -2.25
C ARG A 200 15.36 -27.84 -2.86
N ASP A 201 16.02 -28.70 -2.10
CA ASP A 201 17.07 -29.56 -2.65
C ASP A 201 16.47 -30.46 -3.74
N ARG A 202 17.05 -30.40 -4.93
CA ARG A 202 16.59 -31.14 -6.11
C ARG A 202 17.32 -32.46 -6.29
N GLY A 203 18.27 -32.78 -5.39
CA GLY A 203 19.13 -33.95 -5.53
C GLY A 203 20.11 -33.81 -6.70
N LEU A 204 20.92 -34.85 -6.91
CA LEU A 204 21.87 -34.91 -8.01
C LEU A 204 21.15 -35.15 -9.33
N LYS A 205 21.50 -34.38 -10.37
CA LYS A 205 21.01 -34.62 -11.73
C LYS A 205 21.78 -35.79 -12.34
N ILE A 206 21.14 -36.95 -12.44
CA ILE A 206 21.76 -38.19 -12.96
C ILE A 206 21.75 -38.23 -14.49
N GLN A 207 20.60 -37.94 -15.12
CA GLN A 207 20.43 -38.07 -16.57
C GLN A 207 20.70 -36.76 -17.29
N SER A 208 21.48 -36.82 -18.37
CA SER A 208 21.77 -35.69 -19.27
C SER A 208 20.96 -35.72 -20.56
N VAL A 209 20.50 -36.89 -20.98
CA VAL A 209 19.72 -37.12 -22.21
C VAL A 209 18.22 -37.09 -21.93
N GLY A 210 17.45 -36.50 -22.85
CA GLY A 210 16.01 -36.48 -22.79
C GLY A 210 15.39 -35.67 -21.63
N ARG A 211 14.05 -35.68 -21.59
CA ARG A 211 13.26 -35.10 -20.52
C ARG A 211 12.58 -36.21 -19.74
N SER A 212 12.86 -36.27 -18.43
CA SER A 212 12.14 -37.16 -17.52
C SER A 212 10.78 -36.54 -17.22
N THR A 213 9.72 -37.19 -17.71
CA THR A 213 8.32 -36.79 -17.50
C THR A 213 7.58 -37.87 -16.71
N ARG A 214 6.32 -37.61 -16.34
CA ARG A 214 5.48 -38.62 -15.66
C ARG A 214 5.30 -39.89 -16.50
N ASN A 215 5.34 -39.80 -17.83
CA ASN A 215 5.15 -40.93 -18.75
C ASN A 215 6.45 -41.67 -19.08
N GLY A 216 7.58 -41.28 -18.47
CA GLY A 216 8.90 -41.87 -18.71
C GLY A 216 9.88 -40.89 -19.34
N LEU A 217 11.00 -41.44 -19.84
CA LEU A 217 12.07 -40.69 -20.47
C LEU A 217 11.74 -40.41 -21.94
N VAL A 218 11.54 -39.13 -22.27
CA VAL A 218 11.27 -38.70 -23.64
C VAL A 218 12.57 -38.20 -24.28
N ILE A 219 13.07 -38.92 -25.27
CA ILE A 219 14.27 -38.56 -26.04
C ILE A 219 13.83 -37.94 -27.36
N SER A 220 14.38 -36.78 -27.72
CA SER A 220 14.04 -36.12 -28.97
C SER A 220 14.64 -36.87 -30.17
N LYS A 221 14.00 -36.75 -31.35
CA LYS A 221 14.53 -37.34 -32.59
C LYS A 221 15.95 -36.83 -32.90
N ASP A 222 16.23 -35.57 -32.59
CA ASP A 222 17.55 -34.96 -32.79
C ASP A 222 18.61 -35.52 -31.85
N GLU A 223 18.27 -35.78 -30.58
CA GLU A 223 19.19 -36.43 -29.63
C GLU A 223 19.47 -37.88 -30.04
N ILE A 224 18.44 -38.59 -30.49
CA ILE A 224 18.60 -39.94 -31.06
C ILE A 224 19.53 -39.87 -32.26
N ALA A 225 19.28 -38.98 -33.23
CA ALA A 225 20.10 -38.82 -34.43
C ALA A 225 21.55 -38.41 -34.09
N LYS A 226 21.76 -37.57 -33.07
CA LYS A 226 23.09 -37.14 -32.64
C LYS A 226 23.89 -38.30 -32.03
N LEU A 227 23.24 -39.14 -31.22
CA LEU A 227 23.88 -40.30 -30.59
C LEU A 227 24.10 -41.44 -31.59
N THR A 228 23.16 -41.67 -32.51
CA THR A 228 23.30 -42.69 -33.56
C THR A 228 24.33 -42.29 -34.60
N SER A 229 24.36 -41.02 -35.03
CA SER A 229 25.37 -40.52 -35.99
C SER A 229 26.78 -40.37 -35.38
N SER A 230 26.91 -40.28 -34.05
CA SER A 230 28.23 -40.29 -33.41
C SER A 230 28.94 -41.64 -33.47
N ASN A 231 28.22 -42.75 -33.65
CA ASN A 231 28.81 -44.07 -33.91
C ASN A 231 29.28 -44.25 -35.36
N ASP A 232 28.93 -43.33 -36.27
CA ASP A 232 29.27 -43.41 -37.71
C ASP A 232 30.48 -42.53 -38.08
N LYS A 233 31.28 -42.13 -37.09
CA LYS A 233 32.56 -41.42 -37.30
C LYS A 233 33.73 -42.35 -37.65
N GLY A 234 33.44 -43.46 -38.31
CA GLY A 234 34.40 -44.21 -39.10
C GLY A 234 34.07 -44.07 -40.58
N ARG A 235 34.82 -43.21 -41.29
CA ARG A 235 34.79 -43.01 -42.76
C ARG A 235 33.75 -42.02 -43.30
N ARG A 236 34.16 -40.75 -43.39
CA ARG A 236 34.17 -40.00 -44.66
C ARG A 236 34.93 -38.70 -44.49
N GLY A 237 36.21 -38.75 -44.86
CA GLY A 237 37.02 -37.55 -45.06
C GLY A 237 36.39 -36.69 -46.14
N LYS A 238 36.00 -35.47 -45.80
CA LYS A 238 35.62 -34.46 -46.79
C LYS A 238 36.90 -33.73 -47.20
N LYS A 239 37.50 -34.26 -48.28
CA LYS A 239 38.53 -33.60 -49.11
C LYS A 239 38.12 -32.15 -49.38
N GLY A 240 39.10 -31.26 -49.26
CA GLY A 240 38.89 -29.82 -49.28
C GLY A 240 38.33 -29.25 -50.57
N LYS A 241 37.68 -28.10 -50.44
CA LYS A 241 37.71 -27.05 -51.46
C LYS A 241 38.42 -25.85 -50.84
N ARG A 242 39.71 -25.73 -51.19
CA ARG A 242 40.42 -24.45 -51.20
C ARG A 242 39.66 -23.52 -52.14
N GLY A 243 39.30 -22.35 -51.63
CA GLY A 243 38.78 -21.23 -52.41
C GLY A 243 39.23 -19.95 -51.73
N GLY A 244 40.52 -19.64 -51.83
CA GLY A 244 41.02 -18.31 -51.50
C GLY A 244 40.94 -17.42 -52.73
N ARG A 245 40.50 -16.17 -52.56
CA ARG A 245 41.12 -14.97 -53.17
C ARG A 245 40.36 -13.68 -52.79
N GLY A 246 41.15 -12.70 -52.34
CA GLY A 246 40.88 -11.26 -52.40
C GLY A 246 40.05 -10.73 -51.22
N GLY A 247 40.49 -9.79 -50.38
CA GLY A 247 41.56 -8.82 -50.51
C GLY A 247 41.00 -7.40 -50.49
N LYS A 248 41.50 -6.62 -49.52
CA LYS A 248 41.68 -5.16 -49.47
C LYS A 248 40.59 -4.26 -48.86
N TYR A 249 41.14 -3.41 -47.99
CA TYR A 249 40.70 -2.15 -47.35
C TYR A 249 39.66 -2.26 -46.24
#